data_AF-A0AAN6IYX9-F1
#
_entry.id   AF-A0AAN6IYX9-F1
#
_cell.length_a   1.000
_cell.length_b   1.000
_cell.length_c   1.000
_cell.angle_alpha   90.00
_cell.angle_beta   90.00
_cell.angle_gamma   90.00
#
_symmetry.space_group_name_H-M   'P 1'
#
loop_
_entity.id
_entity.type
_entity.pdbx_description
1 polymer ?
#
loop_
_entity_poly.entity_id
_entity_poly.type
_entity_poly.pdbx_seq_one_letter_code
_entity_poly.pdbx_strand_id
1 'polypeptide(L)'
;SSCTWLTERPLWKTSGRRCLEIGQISLLGGTQPRPDYAYGLSSATFTGEERAKMENYMNINKPTKFTESMYFPFLLCEAKCGKKNVNDADRQNVHSASIAVNAIIQLCRTAGEDGAQSLSGHILVFSISHDNERVKIYGHFPIIRDGRITFHRHI
;
A
#
# COMPACT_ATOMS: atom_id res chain seq x y z
N SER A 1 31.27 -22.15 25.37
CA SER A 1 30.05 -21.60 26.01
C SER A 1 29.98 -20.13 25.65
N SER A 2 29.30 -19.81 24.55
CA SER A 2 27.97 -19.19 24.51
C SER A 2 28.07 -17.66 24.36
N CYS A 3 27.38 -17.19 23.34
CA CYS A 3 27.31 -15.84 22.78
C CYS A 3 26.06 -15.15 23.32
N THR A 4 26.12 -13.84 23.61
CA THR A 4 24.90 -13.00 23.63
C THR A 4 25.18 -11.52 23.39
N TRP A 5 24.70 -11.10 22.22
CA TRP A 5 24.33 -9.79 21.69
C TRP A 5 24.01 -8.66 22.68
N LEU A 6 24.63 -7.49 22.45
CA LEU A 6 24.11 -6.18 22.86
C LEU A 6 23.63 -5.44 21.61
N THR A 7 22.35 -5.08 21.62
CA THR A 7 21.63 -4.36 20.59
C THR A 7 21.96 -2.86 20.64
N GLU A 8 22.56 -2.34 19.57
CA GLU A 8 22.70 -0.91 19.36
C GLU A 8 21.39 -0.30 18.85
N ARG A 9 21.03 0.85 19.42
CA ARG A 9 19.77 1.58 19.23
C ARG A 9 19.77 2.32 17.88
N PRO A 10 18.70 2.27 17.05
CA PRO A 10 18.57 3.19 15.94
C PRO A 10 17.96 4.53 16.38
N LEU A 11 18.61 5.60 15.92
CA LEU A 11 18.23 7.00 16.06
C LEU A 11 16.95 7.33 15.28
N TRP A 12 15.80 7.36 15.96
CA TRP A 12 14.64 8.12 15.51
C TRP A 12 13.92 8.72 16.72
N LYS A 13 14.51 9.76 17.31
CA LYS A 13 13.77 10.69 18.17
C LYS A 13 13.88 12.06 17.57
N THR A 14 12.85 12.46 16.83
CA THR A 14 12.58 13.88 16.58
C THR A 14 11.12 14.18 16.92
N SER A 15 10.99 15.12 17.84
CA SER A 15 9.82 15.78 18.39
C SER A 15 8.64 15.99 17.44
N GLY A 16 7.43 15.70 17.96
CA GLY A 16 6.22 16.49 17.65
C GLY A 16 5.33 16.05 16.48
N ARG A 17 5.62 14.96 15.77
CA ARG A 17 4.70 14.39 14.78
C ARG A 17 4.05 13.13 15.33
N ARG A 18 2.70 13.03 15.26
CA ARG A 18 1.96 11.78 15.53
C ARG A 18 2.66 10.67 14.73
N CYS A 19 3.23 9.68 15.42
CA CYS A 19 3.76 8.50 14.75
C CYS A 19 2.60 7.85 13.99
N LEU A 20 2.75 7.69 12.67
CA LEU A 20 1.77 6.99 11.85
C LEU A 20 1.73 5.54 12.34
N GLU A 21 0.58 5.11 12.86
CA GLU A 21 0.41 3.75 13.34
C GLU A 21 0.21 2.83 12.14
N ILE A 22 1.22 1.98 11.89
CA ILE A 22 1.22 1.01 10.79
C ILE A 22 0.48 -0.25 11.27
N GLY A 23 -0.62 -0.61 10.60
CA GLY A 23 -1.38 -1.83 10.89
C GLY A 23 -0.97 -3.01 10.01
N GLN A 24 -0.91 -4.22 10.57
CA GLN A 24 -0.71 -5.50 9.89
C GLN A 24 -1.99 -6.34 9.99
N ILE A 25 -2.55 -6.83 8.89
CA ILE A 25 -3.81 -7.61 8.90
C ILE A 25 -3.79 -8.68 7.79
N SER A 26 -4.17 -9.93 8.13
CA SER A 26 -4.43 -11.03 7.18
C SER A 26 -5.94 -11.19 6.94
N LEU A 27 -6.39 -11.34 5.69
CA LEU A 27 -7.82 -11.21 5.35
C LEU A 27 -8.31 -12.19 4.28
N LEU A 28 -9.34 -12.98 4.62
CA LEU A 28 -10.09 -13.89 3.74
C LEU A 28 -11.48 -13.30 3.33
N GLY A 29 -11.81 -13.32 2.01
CA GLY A 29 -13.19 -13.52 1.44
C GLY A 29 -14.07 -12.34 0.95
N GLY A 30 -14.36 -12.18 -0.39
CA GLY A 30 -15.17 -11.08 -1.05
C GLY A 30 -14.52 -10.26 -2.23
N THR A 31 -15.25 -9.31 -2.87
CA THR A 31 -14.96 -8.64 -4.17
C THR A 31 -13.92 -7.50 -4.20
N GLN A 32 -13.32 -7.17 -3.06
CA GLN A 32 -12.26 -6.17 -2.91
C GLN A 32 -10.87 -6.80 -3.11
N PRO A 33 -9.84 -6.06 -3.57
CA PRO A 33 -8.48 -6.59 -3.59
C PRO A 33 -8.06 -7.04 -2.18
N ARG A 34 -7.71 -8.31 -2.01
CA ARG A 34 -7.36 -8.91 -0.72
C ARG A 34 -6.00 -9.59 -0.78
N PRO A 35 -4.92 -8.82 -0.59
CA PRO A 35 -3.61 -9.39 -0.37
C PRO A 35 -3.63 -10.26 0.89
N ASP A 36 -2.92 -11.39 0.86
CA ASP A 36 -2.74 -12.27 2.03
C ASP A 36 -2.12 -11.52 3.21
N TYR A 37 -1.29 -10.51 2.92
CA TYR A 37 -0.77 -9.53 3.88
C TYR A 37 -0.69 -8.14 3.26
N ALA A 38 -1.04 -7.11 4.02
CA ALA A 38 -0.78 -5.73 3.64
C ALA A 38 -0.31 -4.89 4.83
N TYR A 39 0.38 -3.79 4.51
CA TYR A 39 0.66 -2.71 5.44
C TYR A 39 0.19 -1.39 4.83
N GLY A 40 -0.43 -0.57 5.66
CA GLY A 40 -1.01 0.69 5.29
C GLY A 40 -1.29 1.55 6.51
N LEU A 41 -2.00 2.65 6.30
CA LEU A 41 -2.42 3.55 7.37
C LEU A 41 -3.61 2.96 8.11
N SER A 42 -3.46 2.77 9.42
CA SER A 42 -4.55 2.34 10.29
C SER A 42 -5.69 3.36 10.26
N SER A 43 -6.94 2.89 10.24
CA SER A 43 -8.12 3.75 10.40
C SER A 43 -8.10 4.56 11.70
N ALA A 44 -7.42 4.06 12.73
CA ALA A 44 -7.21 4.74 14.02
C ALA A 44 -6.26 5.95 13.92
N THR A 45 -5.43 6.02 12.87
CA THR A 45 -4.57 7.19 12.62
C THR A 45 -5.40 8.44 12.28
N PHE A 46 -6.65 8.24 11.81
CA PHE A 46 -7.53 9.30 11.36
C PHE A 46 -8.63 9.61 12.39
N THR A 47 -8.90 10.89 12.58
CA THR A 47 -10.03 11.35 13.39
C THR A 47 -11.36 10.93 12.77
N GLY A 48 -12.46 10.97 13.55
CA GLY A 48 -13.79 10.68 13.01
C GLY A 48 -14.17 11.59 11.83
N GLU A 49 -13.78 12.86 11.89
CA GLU A 49 -14.00 13.83 10.81
C GLU A 49 -13.16 13.53 9.56
N GLU A 50 -11.88 13.18 9.73
CA GLU A 50 -11.00 12.78 8.61
C GLU A 50 -11.55 11.52 7.93
N ARG A 51 -12.06 10.55 8.71
CA ARG A 51 -12.71 9.33 8.20
C ARG A 51 -13.99 9.64 7.43
N ALA A 52 -14.87 10.48 7.97
CA ALA A 52 -16.10 10.89 7.28
C ALA A 52 -15.79 11.62 5.96
N LYS A 53 -14.76 12.48 5.93
CA LYS A 53 -14.29 13.11 4.69
C LYS A 53 -13.82 12.06 3.69
N MET A 54 -12.98 11.12 4.11
CA MET A 54 -12.50 10.04 3.24
C MET A 54 -13.65 9.17 2.70
N GLU A 55 -14.66 8.86 3.52
CA GLU A 55 -15.86 8.12 3.10
C GLU A 55 -16.65 8.84 2.02
N ASN A 56 -16.79 10.17 2.12
CA ASN A 56 -17.41 10.98 1.07
C ASN A 56 -16.59 11.04 -0.23
N TYR A 57 -15.27 10.87 -0.15
CA TYR A 57 -14.39 10.77 -1.32
C TYR A 57 -14.33 9.36 -1.93
N MET A 58 -14.74 8.33 -1.17
CA MET A 58 -14.76 6.95 -1.65
C MET A 58 -15.88 6.74 -2.67
N ASN A 59 -15.53 6.13 -3.79
CA ASN A 59 -16.48 5.61 -4.77
C ASN A 59 -16.17 4.12 -4.95
N ILE A 60 -17.17 3.30 -5.32
CA ILE A 60 -16.98 1.90 -5.74
C ILE A 60 -15.83 1.76 -6.76
N ASN A 61 -15.65 2.75 -7.63
CA ASN A 61 -14.58 2.77 -8.63
C ASN A 61 -13.23 3.34 -8.13
N LYS A 62 -13.17 3.82 -6.89
CA LYS A 62 -11.99 4.41 -6.24
C LYS A 62 -11.88 3.95 -4.77
N PRO A 63 -11.69 2.65 -4.51
CA PRO A 63 -11.54 2.18 -3.14
C PRO A 63 -10.23 2.70 -2.56
N THR A 64 -10.30 3.63 -1.61
CA THR A 64 -9.15 4.12 -0.80
C THR A 64 -8.89 3.23 0.41
N LYS A 65 -9.90 2.45 0.77
CA LYS A 65 -9.92 1.46 1.83
C LYS A 65 -9.68 0.09 1.20
N PHE A 66 -8.71 -0.67 1.71
CA PHE A 66 -8.41 -2.04 1.24
C PHE A 66 -8.97 -3.09 2.19
N THR A 67 -9.20 -2.71 3.45
CA THR A 67 -9.71 -3.56 4.52
C THR A 67 -10.58 -2.71 5.45
N GLU A 68 -11.38 -3.30 6.35
CA GLU A 68 -12.23 -2.53 7.27
C GLU A 68 -11.46 -1.52 8.15
N SER A 69 -10.15 -1.69 8.32
CA SER A 69 -9.31 -0.87 9.20
C SER A 69 -8.03 -0.34 8.55
N MET A 70 -7.87 -0.45 7.22
CA MET A 70 -6.67 0.02 6.52
C MET A 70 -7.00 0.90 5.30
N TYR A 71 -6.37 2.07 5.29
CA TYR A 71 -6.36 3.01 4.17
C TYR A 71 -4.97 3.07 3.52
N PHE A 72 -4.93 3.33 2.22
CA PHE A 72 -3.71 3.60 1.46
C PHE A 72 -2.57 2.61 1.76
N PRO A 73 -2.71 1.32 1.39
CA PRO A 73 -1.62 0.37 1.60
C PRO A 73 -0.39 0.78 0.80
N PHE A 74 0.77 0.69 1.44
CA PHE A 74 2.08 0.95 0.83
C PHE A 74 2.92 -0.33 0.68
N LEU A 75 2.47 -1.45 1.25
CA LEU A 75 3.03 -2.79 1.02
C LEU A 75 1.91 -3.80 0.86
N LEU A 76 1.99 -4.61 -0.19
CA LEU A 76 1.05 -5.68 -0.52
C LEU A 76 1.80 -6.99 -0.65
N CYS A 77 1.24 -8.08 -0.15
CA CYS A 77 1.86 -9.39 -0.19
C CYS A 77 0.81 -10.45 -0.56
N GLU A 78 1.15 -11.26 -1.56
CA GLU A 78 0.33 -12.35 -2.06
C GLU A 78 1.19 -13.62 -2.08
N ALA A 79 0.72 -14.62 -1.36
CA ALA A 79 1.29 -15.95 -1.30
C ALA A 79 0.46 -16.89 -2.20
N LYS A 80 1.12 -17.86 -2.82
CA LYS A 80 0.44 -19.00 -3.42
C LYS A 80 1.07 -20.29 -2.91
N CYS A 81 0.20 -21.21 -2.49
CA CYS A 81 0.59 -22.54 -2.06
C CYS A 81 0.13 -23.59 -3.07
N GLY A 82 0.89 -24.69 -3.19
CA GLY A 82 0.52 -25.84 -4.01
C GLY A 82 0.79 -25.64 -5.50
N LYS A 83 -0.13 -26.11 -6.37
CA LYS A 83 0.02 -26.04 -7.84
C LYS A 83 -0.29 -24.66 -8.44
N LYS A 84 -0.61 -23.66 -7.62
CA LYS A 84 -0.94 -22.30 -8.09
C LYS A 84 0.33 -21.55 -8.45
N ASN A 85 0.31 -20.83 -9.55
CA ASN A 85 1.50 -20.18 -10.10
C ASN A 85 1.75 -18.84 -9.37
N VAL A 86 3.00 -18.53 -9.02
CA VAL A 86 3.42 -17.21 -8.54
C VAL A 86 2.97 -16.07 -9.47
N ASN A 87 2.75 -16.33 -10.75
CA ASN A 87 2.20 -15.37 -11.72
C ASN A 87 0.77 -14.95 -11.39
N ASP A 88 -0.03 -15.80 -10.73
CA ASP A 88 -1.38 -15.42 -10.28
C ASP A 88 -1.31 -14.44 -9.11
N ALA A 89 -0.42 -14.68 -8.13
CA ALA A 89 -0.12 -13.73 -7.07
C ALA A 89 0.40 -12.41 -7.63
N ASP A 90 1.27 -12.47 -8.64
CA ASP A 90 1.81 -11.30 -9.29
C ASP A 90 0.71 -10.46 -9.95
N ARG A 91 -0.20 -11.10 -10.68
CA ARG A 91 -1.34 -10.41 -11.33
C ARG A 91 -2.28 -9.76 -10.31
N GLN A 92 -2.54 -10.43 -9.18
CA GLN A 92 -3.35 -9.90 -8.08
C GLN A 92 -2.68 -8.70 -7.42
N ASN A 93 -1.37 -8.77 -7.18
CA ASN A 93 -0.59 -7.66 -6.64
C ASN A 93 -0.55 -6.47 -7.60
N VAL A 94 -0.38 -6.67 -8.92
CA VAL A 94 -0.42 -5.58 -9.91
C VAL A 94 -1.75 -4.83 -9.86
N HIS A 95 -2.86 -5.58 -9.83
CA HIS A 95 -4.19 -4.99 -9.77
C HIS A 95 -4.39 -4.20 -8.47
N SER A 96 -4.05 -4.81 -7.33
CA SER A 96 -4.15 -4.21 -6.01
C SER A 96 -3.27 -2.96 -5.87
N ALA A 97 -2.02 -3.02 -6.33
CA ALA A 97 -1.10 -1.90 -6.27
C ALA A 97 -1.54 -0.73 -7.16
N SER A 98 -2.09 -1.00 -8.34
CA SER A 98 -2.63 0.06 -9.22
C SER A 98 -3.77 0.83 -8.54
N ILE A 99 -4.64 0.13 -7.83
CA ILE A 99 -5.72 0.74 -7.04
C ILE A 99 -5.15 1.58 -5.90
N ALA A 100 -4.15 1.07 -5.17
CA ALA A 100 -3.52 1.75 -4.05
C ALA A 100 -2.78 3.02 -4.49
N VAL A 101 -1.97 2.93 -5.55
CA VAL A 101 -1.29 4.06 -6.19
C VAL A 101 -2.31 5.10 -6.63
N ASN A 102 -3.41 4.70 -7.27
CA ASN A 102 -4.45 5.64 -7.67
C ASN A 102 -5.08 6.34 -6.46
N ALA A 103 -5.39 5.61 -5.40
CA ALA A 103 -5.96 6.19 -4.17
C ALA A 103 -5.05 7.27 -3.57
N ILE A 104 -3.73 7.04 -3.52
CA ILE A 104 -2.76 8.03 -3.02
C ILE A 104 -2.74 9.27 -3.91
N ILE A 105 -2.75 9.11 -5.24
CA ILE A 105 -2.78 10.24 -6.18
C ILE A 105 -4.06 11.05 -6.02
N GLN A 106 -5.22 10.40 -5.92
CA GLN A 106 -6.49 11.09 -5.74
C GLN A 106 -6.52 11.86 -4.42
N LEU A 107 -5.93 11.30 -3.35
CA LEU A 107 -5.78 12.01 -2.07
C LEU A 107 -4.93 13.27 -2.26
N CYS A 108 -3.74 13.17 -2.85
CA CYS A 108 -2.87 14.32 -3.07
C CYS A 108 -3.50 15.37 -3.99
N ARG A 109 -4.32 14.97 -4.98
CA ARG A 109 -5.09 15.90 -5.81
C ARG A 109 -6.05 16.78 -5.02
N THR A 110 -6.57 16.30 -3.87
CA THR A 110 -7.42 17.13 -3.00
C THR A 110 -6.66 18.32 -2.39
N ALA A 111 -5.32 18.23 -2.31
CA ALA A 111 -4.44 19.31 -1.90
C ALA A 111 -3.92 20.17 -3.08
N GLY A 112 -4.27 19.82 -4.33
CA GLY A 112 -3.86 20.51 -5.56
C GLY A 112 -3.19 19.59 -6.59
N GLU A 113 -3.27 19.96 -7.88
CA GLU A 113 -2.68 19.16 -8.97
C GLU A 113 -1.15 19.11 -8.89
N ASP A 114 -0.48 20.17 -8.44
CA ASP A 114 0.98 20.19 -8.27
C ASP A 114 1.45 19.12 -7.26
N GLY A 115 0.68 18.93 -6.18
CA GLY A 115 0.96 17.91 -5.18
C GLY A 115 0.84 16.51 -5.76
N ALA A 116 -0.19 16.25 -6.57
CA ALA A 116 -0.35 14.98 -7.25
C ALA A 116 0.75 14.75 -8.31
N GLN A 117 1.08 15.77 -9.10
CA GLN A 117 2.11 15.71 -10.13
C GLN A 117 3.49 15.40 -9.55
N SER A 118 3.78 15.88 -8.33
CA SER A 118 5.03 15.57 -7.62
C SER A 118 5.24 14.07 -7.36
N LEU A 119 4.17 13.27 -7.33
CA LEU A 119 4.24 11.82 -7.14
C LEU A 119 4.66 11.06 -8.42
N SER A 120 4.62 11.70 -9.58
CA SER A 120 4.97 11.05 -10.84
C SER A 120 6.41 10.54 -10.81
N GLY A 121 6.61 9.26 -11.11
CA GLY A 121 7.90 8.56 -11.09
C GLY A 121 8.35 8.06 -9.71
N HIS A 122 7.65 8.42 -8.63
CA HIS A 122 7.99 7.95 -7.28
C HIS A 122 7.28 6.64 -6.95
N ILE A 123 8.03 5.69 -6.37
CA ILE A 123 7.44 4.46 -5.84
C ILE A 123 6.55 4.81 -4.66
N LEU A 124 5.27 4.44 -4.76
CA LEU A 124 4.28 4.67 -3.69
C LEU A 124 3.90 3.38 -2.97
N VAL A 125 3.97 2.24 -3.66
CA VAL A 125 3.53 0.94 -3.14
C VAL A 125 4.53 -0.14 -3.52
N PHE A 126 4.91 -0.97 -2.58
CA PHE A 126 5.65 -2.20 -2.85
C PHE A 126 4.71 -3.40 -2.91
N SER A 127 5.02 -4.38 -3.76
CA SER A 127 4.32 -5.66 -3.76
C SER A 127 5.30 -6.83 -3.68
N ILE A 128 4.96 -7.85 -2.89
CA ILE A 128 5.69 -9.10 -2.75
C ILE A 128 4.79 -10.25 -3.19
N SER A 129 5.18 -10.96 -4.25
CA SER A 129 4.49 -12.17 -4.70
C SER A 129 5.39 -13.36 -4.46
N HIS A 130 4.93 -14.37 -3.75
CA HIS A 130 5.76 -15.54 -3.47
C HIS A 130 5.02 -16.86 -3.52
N ASP A 131 5.78 -17.91 -3.79
CA ASP A 131 5.40 -19.31 -3.59
C ASP A 131 6.53 -20.04 -2.84
N ASN A 132 6.49 -21.37 -2.82
CA ASN A 132 7.49 -22.19 -2.12
C ASN A 132 8.90 -22.11 -2.72
N GLU A 133 9.06 -21.60 -3.94
CA GLU A 133 10.32 -21.63 -4.69
C GLU A 133 10.83 -20.23 -5.06
N ARG A 134 9.94 -19.24 -5.16
CA ARG A 134 10.25 -17.94 -5.78
C ARG A 134 9.61 -16.80 -5.02
N VAL A 135 10.31 -15.68 -4.98
CA VAL A 135 9.82 -14.39 -4.50
C VAL A 135 10.02 -13.35 -5.59
N LYS A 136 9.00 -12.55 -5.87
CA LYS A 136 9.07 -11.37 -6.75
C LYS A 136 8.72 -10.14 -5.94
N ILE A 137 9.53 -9.10 -6.05
CA ILE A 137 9.34 -7.82 -5.37
C ILE A 137 9.29 -6.74 -6.43
N TYR A 138 8.29 -5.88 -6.38
CA TYR A 138 8.15 -4.75 -7.30
C TYR A 138 7.79 -3.47 -6.55
N GLY A 139 8.37 -2.35 -6.98
CA GLY A 139 7.92 -1.02 -6.65
C GLY A 139 6.96 -0.51 -7.71
N HIS A 140 5.77 -0.06 -7.30
CA HIS A 140 4.72 0.47 -8.17
C HIS A 140 4.69 1.99 -8.07
N PHE A 141 4.66 2.64 -9.23
CA PHE A 141 4.70 4.10 -9.35
C PHE A 141 3.79 4.59 -10.48
N PRO A 142 3.23 5.80 -10.35
CA PRO A 142 2.49 6.42 -11.43
C PRO A 142 3.40 7.21 -12.36
N ILE A 143 3.02 7.32 -13.62
CA ILE A 143 3.46 8.41 -14.50
C ILE A 143 2.24 9.25 -14.83
N ILE A 144 2.31 10.53 -14.48
CA ILE A 144 1.25 11.51 -14.68
C ILE A 144 1.67 12.48 -15.78
N ARG A 145 0.95 12.47 -16.89
CA ARG A 145 1.19 13.34 -18.06
C ARG A 145 -0.13 13.74 -18.67
N ASP A 146 -0.28 15.03 -18.98
CA ASP A 146 -1.47 15.59 -19.63
C ASP A 146 -2.79 15.18 -18.94
N GLY A 147 -2.80 15.19 -17.60
CA GLY A 147 -3.94 14.79 -16.77
C GLY A 147 -4.22 13.28 -16.72
N ARG A 148 -3.53 12.47 -17.54
CA ARG A 148 -3.65 11.01 -17.56
C ARG A 148 -2.67 10.37 -16.60
N ILE A 149 -3.13 9.31 -15.92
CA ILE A 149 -2.31 8.48 -15.02
C ILE A 149 -2.08 7.13 -15.70
N THR A 150 -0.82 6.70 -15.75
CA THR A 150 -0.45 5.34 -16.12
C THR A 150 0.31 4.68 -14.97
N PHE A 151 0.06 3.39 -14.74
CA PHE A 151 0.62 2.65 -13.62
C PHE A 151 1.75 1.75 -14.12
N HIS A 152 2.91 1.88 -13.49
CA HIS A 152 4.12 1.17 -13.85
C HIS A 152 4.69 0.46 -12.62
N ARG A 153 5.56 -0.53 -12.87
CA ARG A 153 6.30 -1.22 -11.83
C ARG A 153 7.71 -1.53 -12.28
N HIS A 154 8.66 -1.50 -11.33
CA HIS A 154 10.06 -1.82 -11.58
C HIS A 154 10.73 -2.36 -10.30
N ILE A 155 11.88 -3.03 -10.49
CA ILE A 155 12.74 -3.82 -9.57
C ILE A 155 12.90 -5.25 -10.09
#